data_AF-A0A3C2EFD3-F1
#
_entry.id   AF-A0A3C2EFD3-F1
#
_cell.length_a   1.000
_cell.length_b   1.000
_cell.length_c   1.000
_cell.angle_alpha   90.00
_cell.angle_beta   90.00
_cell.angle_gamma   90.00
#
_symmetry.space_group_name_H-M   'P 1'
#
loop_
_entity.id
_entity.type
_entity.pdbx_description
1 polymer ?
#
loop_
_entity_poly.entity_id
_entity_poly.type
_entity_poly.pdbx_seq_one_letter_code
_entity_poly.pdbx_strand_id
1 'polypeptide(L)'
;MSLNTHVVDNIAPAGFMNSVSSNDISIFKANLNSAFNNFKNNLTHFIGNIEIDAPQLALNLNTVKLTVVNEYHDYYKNNGFARDQIRLNGAVRLLKYTIPVMAYPIIDIPMYTELRDLSLECFFPNIDLIPNNSIVLFETNNRFIESFMAGLNYEMARELLWREYPTDQRGSYFRLFWNKNTIPATATPAYDIKEINNWNSQLGNNAPVPGQNNLVLSIKGDLLKKYPNTVIYLAQQKDNHTFHNELYPIFGAKVEPDIFFMGFDKTKDEIKGASKEWFFIIQERPGEVRFGLDVGKNIKNIRINLSPDTLSWDNVSTDNTYIGISASDSGNLATNGWGKDSAHMASIFYQKPVLIAIPANELLPA
;
A
#
# COMPACT_ATOMS: atom_id res chain seq x y z
N MET A 1 -5.45 -18.82 44.01
CA MET A 1 -5.03 -18.31 45.33
C MET A 1 -5.43 -16.85 45.43
N SER A 2 -6.16 -16.52 46.48
CA SER A 2 -6.84 -15.24 46.72
C SER A 2 -5.92 -14.15 47.26
N LEU A 3 -6.19 -12.91 46.82
CA LEU A 3 -6.31 -11.66 47.57
C LEU A 3 -5.29 -11.27 48.68
N ASN A 4 -4.81 -10.03 48.50
CA ASN A 4 -4.82 -8.91 49.44
C ASN A 4 -3.51 -8.33 49.99
N THR A 5 -3.49 -7.01 49.82
CA THR A 5 -2.62 -5.93 50.31
C THR A 5 -2.45 -5.89 51.82
N HIS A 6 -1.26 -5.52 52.29
CA HIS A 6 -1.07 -4.89 53.60
C HIS A 6 -0.04 -3.75 53.56
N VAL A 7 -0.52 -2.58 53.97
CA VAL A 7 0.23 -1.38 54.36
C VAL A 7 0.83 -1.64 55.74
N VAL A 8 2.06 -1.17 56.00
CA VAL A 8 2.62 -1.07 57.36
C VAL A 8 3.22 0.32 57.56
N ASP A 9 2.65 1.02 58.54
CA ASP A 9 3.01 2.34 59.05
C ASP A 9 4.30 2.32 59.90
N ASN A 10 5.00 3.46 59.85
CA ASN A 10 5.87 4.09 60.84
C ASN A 10 6.34 3.29 62.07
N ILE A 11 7.68 3.11 62.15
CA ILE A 11 8.41 2.99 63.41
C ILE A 11 9.52 4.05 63.41
N ALA A 12 9.38 5.09 64.25
CA ALA A 12 10.46 5.97 64.62
C ALA A 12 11.16 5.42 65.87
N PRO A 13 12.49 5.25 65.90
CA PRO A 13 13.21 5.00 67.14
C PRO A 13 13.71 6.31 67.75
N ALA A 14 13.43 6.45 69.05
CA ALA A 14 13.89 7.51 69.92
C ALA A 14 15.42 7.51 70.09
N GLY A 15 16.00 8.71 70.25
CA GLY A 15 17.26 8.87 70.97
C GLY A 15 18.20 9.91 70.39
N PHE A 16 17.95 11.22 70.60
CA PHE A 16 19.00 12.25 70.65
C PHE A 16 18.48 13.46 71.43
N MET A 17 18.68 13.47 72.74
CA MET A 17 18.72 14.71 73.52
C MET A 17 20.02 14.73 74.30
N ASN A 18 21.07 15.27 73.69
CA ASN A 18 22.17 15.91 74.40
C ASN A 18 22.17 17.38 73.99
N SER A 19 22.08 18.25 74.99
CA SER A 19 21.91 19.69 74.87
C SER A 19 23.02 20.35 74.04
N VAL A 20 22.66 20.91 72.89
CA VAL A 20 23.54 21.83 72.14
C VAL A 20 23.76 23.06 73.01
N SER A 21 25.00 23.37 73.36
CA SER A 21 25.29 24.54 74.21
C SER A 21 25.01 25.83 73.43
N SER A 22 24.64 26.91 74.12
CA SER A 22 24.41 28.22 73.49
C SER A 22 25.63 28.70 72.68
N ASN A 23 26.83 28.27 73.07
CA ASN A 23 28.07 28.53 72.34
C ASN A 23 28.16 27.76 71.01
N ASP A 24 27.71 26.51 70.96
CA ASP A 24 27.72 25.75 69.70
C ASP A 24 26.75 26.35 68.67
N ILE A 25 25.61 26.88 69.12
CA ILE A 25 24.64 27.59 68.28
C ILE A 25 25.23 28.91 67.77
N SER A 26 25.98 29.64 68.62
CA SER A 26 26.60 30.91 68.22
C SER A 26 27.73 30.69 67.22
N ILE A 27 28.56 29.66 67.42
CA ILE A 27 29.62 29.24 66.49
C ILE A 27 29.02 28.78 65.16
N PHE A 28 27.95 27.98 65.20
CA PHE A 28 27.25 27.54 63.99
C PHE A 28 26.68 28.72 63.21
N LYS A 29 26.02 29.68 63.89
CA LYS A 29 25.51 30.91 63.25
C LYS A 29 26.63 31.77 62.66
N ALA A 30 27.77 31.90 63.36
CA ALA A 30 28.92 32.64 62.86
C ALA A 30 29.52 31.98 61.60
N ASN A 31 29.64 30.65 61.60
CA ASN A 31 30.12 29.88 60.45
C ASN A 31 29.16 29.95 59.26
N LEU A 32 27.85 29.89 59.50
CA LEU A 32 26.82 30.07 58.47
C LEU A 32 26.89 31.46 57.85
N ASN A 33 27.03 32.51 58.67
CA ASN A 33 27.14 33.88 58.18
C ASN A 33 28.44 34.09 57.41
N SER A 34 29.55 33.51 57.86
CA SER A 34 30.83 33.56 57.13
C SER A 34 30.74 32.82 55.79
N ALA A 35 30.13 31.63 55.77
CA ALA A 35 29.89 30.86 54.55
C ALA A 35 28.96 31.60 53.58
N PHE A 36 27.89 32.24 54.09
CA PHE A 36 26.97 33.02 53.28
C PHE A 36 27.64 34.29 52.71
N ASN A 37 28.48 34.96 53.51
CA ASN A 37 29.23 36.12 53.03
C ASN A 37 30.31 35.73 52.01
N ASN A 38 30.98 34.59 52.20
CA ASN A 38 31.91 34.04 51.21
C ASN A 38 31.19 33.62 49.93
N PHE A 39 30.02 32.98 50.03
CA PHE A 39 29.18 32.66 48.88
C PHE A 39 28.74 33.93 48.15
N LYS A 40 28.27 34.94 48.89
CA LYS A 40 27.88 36.24 48.33
C LYS A 40 29.05 36.90 47.61
N ASN A 41 30.22 36.97 48.25
CA ASN A 41 31.43 37.57 47.66
C ASN A 41 31.91 36.80 46.43
N ASN A 42 31.87 35.46 46.45
CA ASN A 42 32.15 34.63 45.29
C ASN A 42 31.14 34.87 44.17
N LEU A 43 29.85 35.06 44.49
CA LEU A 43 28.82 35.42 43.52
C LEU A 43 29.06 36.81 42.92
N THR A 44 29.44 37.80 43.73
CA THR A 44 29.76 39.15 43.23
C THR A 44 31.02 39.13 42.37
N HIS A 45 32.00 38.29 42.69
CA HIS A 45 33.20 38.11 41.87
C HIS A 45 32.89 37.35 40.57
N PHE A 46 31.99 36.36 40.62
CA PHE A 46 31.51 35.63 39.44
C PHE A 46 30.67 36.53 38.52
N ILE A 47 29.82 37.39 39.07
CA ILE A 47 28.99 38.32 38.29
C ILE A 47 29.81 39.54 37.80
N GLY A 48 30.78 40.01 38.59
CA GLY A 48 31.58 41.21 38.28
C GLY A 48 32.68 41.01 37.23
N ASN A 49 33.17 39.78 37.04
CA ASN A 49 34.19 39.44 36.03
C ASN A 49 33.61 38.81 34.77
N ILE A 50 32.29 38.75 34.64
CA ILE A 50 31.65 38.41 33.40
C ILE A 50 31.32 39.73 32.68
N GLU A 51 32.22 40.18 31.82
CA GLU A 51 31.83 40.94 30.62
C GLU A 51 30.98 39.98 29.77
N ILE A 52 29.71 39.89 30.12
CA ILE A 52 28.67 39.32 29.28
C ILE A 52 28.48 40.36 28.18
N ASP A 53 29.14 40.15 27.05
CA ASP A 53 28.67 40.64 25.75
C ASP A 53 27.49 39.76 25.29
N ALA A 54 26.55 39.48 26.22
CA ALA A 54 25.27 38.93 25.81
C ALA A 54 24.45 40.11 25.34
N PRO A 55 23.84 40.02 24.16
CA PRO A 55 22.73 40.90 23.88
C PRO A 55 21.74 40.71 25.01
N GLN A 56 21.54 41.75 25.81
CA GLN A 56 20.34 41.91 26.63
C GLN A 56 19.17 41.99 25.64
N LEU A 57 18.81 40.85 25.05
CA LEU A 57 17.45 40.62 24.59
C LEU A 57 16.64 40.51 25.88
N ALA A 58 16.42 41.66 26.52
CA ALA A 58 15.24 41.87 27.30
C ALA A 58 14.11 41.35 26.41
N LEU A 59 13.54 40.20 26.77
CA LEU A 59 12.39 39.63 26.10
C LEU A 59 11.31 40.69 26.21
N ASN A 60 11.27 41.56 25.23
CA ASN A 60 10.33 42.64 25.17
C ASN A 60 9.00 41.93 24.99
N LEU A 61 8.23 41.83 26.07
CA LEU A 61 6.97 41.10 26.08
C LEU A 61 6.02 41.65 25.02
N ASN A 62 6.19 42.89 24.57
CA ASN A 62 5.46 43.43 23.43
C ASN A 62 5.96 42.86 22.10
N THR A 63 7.28 42.70 21.92
CA THR A 63 7.87 42.04 20.75
C THR A 63 7.54 40.56 20.73
N VAL A 64 7.62 39.84 21.86
CA VAL A 64 7.20 38.43 21.95
C VAL A 64 5.71 38.30 21.72
N LYS A 65 4.90 39.18 22.31
CA LYS A 65 3.45 39.21 22.03
C LYS A 65 3.18 39.53 20.57
N LEU A 66 3.92 40.43 19.94
CA LEU A 66 3.78 40.74 18.51
C LEU A 66 4.24 39.57 17.65
N THR A 67 5.35 38.89 17.97
CA THR A 67 5.84 37.73 17.22
C THR A 67 4.92 36.54 17.42
N VAL A 68 4.48 36.25 18.63
CA VAL A 68 3.48 35.21 18.90
C VAL A 68 2.17 35.59 18.23
N VAL A 69 1.65 36.81 18.36
CA VAL A 69 0.44 37.22 17.66
C VAL A 69 0.63 37.16 16.15
N ASN A 70 1.78 37.53 15.60
CA ASN A 70 2.03 37.46 14.15
C ASN A 70 2.23 36.04 13.66
N GLU A 71 2.90 35.15 14.40
CA GLU A 71 3.04 33.72 14.06
C GLU A 71 1.72 32.97 14.27
N TYR A 72 0.98 33.29 15.32
CA TYR A 72 -0.37 32.78 15.56
C TYR A 72 -1.29 33.32 14.46
N HIS A 73 -1.21 34.60 14.11
CA HIS A 73 -1.98 35.20 13.03
C HIS A 73 -1.56 34.65 11.68
N ASP A 74 -0.29 34.38 11.41
CA ASP A 74 0.19 33.74 10.18
C ASP A 74 -0.21 32.26 10.13
N TYR A 75 -0.22 31.56 11.27
CA TYR A 75 -0.80 30.22 11.40
C TYR A 75 -2.31 30.26 11.10
N TYR A 76 -3.06 31.26 11.55
CA TYR A 76 -4.50 31.41 11.25
C TYR A 76 -4.80 32.05 9.88
N LYS A 77 -3.86 32.77 9.28
CA LYS A 77 -3.96 33.36 7.94
C LYS A 77 -3.61 32.32 6.88
N ASN A 78 -2.65 31.43 7.18
CA ASN A 78 -2.33 30.25 6.39
C ASN A 78 -3.29 29.07 6.63
N ASN A 79 -3.89 28.95 7.83
CA ASN A 79 -4.90 27.93 8.17
C ASN A 79 -6.34 28.46 8.36
N GLY A 80 -6.65 29.65 7.83
CA GLY A 80 -8.00 30.04 7.42
C GLY A 80 -9.05 30.43 8.46
N PHE A 81 -8.70 31.08 9.58
CA PHE A 81 -9.71 31.71 10.47
C PHE A 81 -9.64 33.24 10.43
N ALA A 82 -9.84 33.83 9.26
CA ALA A 82 -10.26 35.23 9.15
C ALA A 82 -11.78 35.29 9.20
N ARG A 83 -12.37 35.38 10.39
CA ARG A 83 -13.70 35.98 10.52
C ARG A 83 -13.51 37.46 10.32
N ASP A 84 -13.52 37.96 9.08
CA ASP A 84 -13.85 39.35 8.82
C ASP A 84 -14.19 39.59 7.35
N GLN A 85 -15.35 40.22 7.15
CA GLN A 85 -15.85 40.65 5.85
C GLN A 85 -15.01 41.80 5.33
N ILE A 86 -14.03 41.53 4.47
CA ILE A 86 -13.36 42.60 3.72
C ILE A 86 -14.27 43.00 2.56
N ARG A 87 -14.98 44.14 2.72
CA ARG A 87 -15.71 44.80 1.64
C ARG A 87 -14.71 45.53 0.73
N LEU A 88 -14.36 44.92 -0.39
CA LEU A 88 -13.72 45.60 -1.52
C LEU A 88 -14.79 45.94 -2.55
N ASN A 89 -15.10 47.24 -2.69
CA ASN A 89 -15.85 47.86 -3.78
C ASN A 89 -16.91 46.99 -4.47
N GLY A 90 -18.03 46.73 -3.78
CA GLY A 90 -19.28 46.28 -4.41
C GLY A 90 -19.34 44.84 -4.90
N ALA A 91 -18.25 44.07 -4.84
CA ALA A 91 -18.26 42.64 -5.15
C ALA A 91 -18.03 41.82 -3.89
N VAL A 92 -19.07 41.14 -3.39
CA VAL A 92 -18.92 40.12 -2.36
C VAL A 92 -18.19 38.94 -2.98
N ARG A 93 -16.86 38.93 -2.89
CA ARG A 93 -16.06 37.75 -3.19
C ARG A 93 -16.12 36.85 -1.96
N LEU A 94 -16.88 35.76 -2.05
CA LEU A 94 -16.80 34.67 -1.08
C LEU A 94 -15.40 34.06 -1.19
N LEU A 95 -14.48 34.55 -0.37
CA LEU A 95 -13.22 33.87 -0.16
C LEU A 95 -13.57 32.53 0.50
N LYS A 96 -13.27 31.43 -0.20
CA LYS A 96 -13.41 30.06 0.29
C LYS A 96 -12.40 29.88 1.44
N TYR A 97 -12.71 30.42 2.62
CA TYR A 97 -11.98 30.19 3.84
C TYR A 97 -12.33 28.78 4.32
N THR A 98 -11.49 27.84 3.92
CA THR A 98 -11.66 26.41 4.17
C THR A 98 -11.24 26.12 5.61
N ILE A 99 -12.20 26.08 6.53
CA ILE A 99 -11.98 25.41 7.83
C ILE A 99 -11.47 23.99 7.48
N PRO A 100 -10.27 23.59 7.96
CA PRO A 100 -9.73 22.28 7.67
C PRO A 100 -10.73 21.22 8.14
N VAL A 101 -10.83 20.12 7.40
CA VAL A 101 -11.72 19.03 7.81
C VAL A 101 -11.24 18.47 9.15
N MET A 102 -12.17 18.28 10.07
CA MET A 102 -11.87 17.72 11.38
C MET A 102 -11.22 16.34 11.23
N ALA A 103 -10.33 15.95 12.13
CA ALA A 103 -9.78 14.59 12.11
C ALA A 103 -10.90 13.55 12.15
N TYR A 104 -10.86 12.59 11.22
CA TYR A 104 -11.85 11.54 11.07
C TYR A 104 -11.17 10.16 11.01
N PRO A 105 -11.86 9.07 11.38
CA PRO A 105 -11.32 7.73 11.25
C PRO A 105 -11.14 7.38 9.77
N ILE A 106 -9.97 6.87 9.41
CA ILE A 106 -9.66 6.37 8.07
C ILE A 106 -9.77 4.85 8.09
N ILE A 107 -10.61 4.30 7.23
CA ILE A 107 -10.88 2.87 7.15
C ILE A 107 -10.43 2.35 5.78
N ASP A 108 -9.27 1.70 5.76
CA ASP A 108 -8.63 1.18 4.55
C ASP A 108 -9.02 -0.27 4.26
N ILE A 109 -10.31 -0.57 4.41
CA ILE A 109 -10.89 -1.86 4.04
C ILE A 109 -11.36 -1.76 2.59
N PRO A 110 -10.99 -2.72 1.71
CA PRO A 110 -11.40 -2.68 0.31
C PRO A 110 -12.90 -2.98 0.18
N MET A 111 -13.69 -1.95 -0.07
CA MET A 111 -15.15 -2.04 0.05
C MET A 111 -15.85 -2.95 -0.97
N TYR A 112 -15.17 -3.39 -2.03
CA TYR A 112 -15.73 -4.39 -2.95
C TYR A 112 -16.02 -5.72 -2.24
N THR A 113 -15.30 -6.07 -1.16
CA THR A 113 -15.55 -7.31 -0.40
C THR A 113 -16.92 -7.27 0.25
N GLU A 114 -17.25 -6.17 0.91
CA GLU A 114 -18.56 -5.97 1.55
C GLU A 114 -19.69 -5.94 0.52
N LEU A 115 -19.47 -5.30 -0.64
CA LEU A 115 -20.46 -5.26 -1.71
C LEU A 115 -20.70 -6.66 -2.30
N ARG A 116 -19.63 -7.41 -2.54
CA ARG A 116 -19.68 -8.80 -3.01
C ARG A 116 -20.45 -9.70 -2.03
N ASP A 117 -20.15 -9.58 -0.74
CA ASP A 117 -20.73 -10.42 0.31
C ASP A 117 -22.22 -10.07 0.55
N LEU A 118 -22.61 -8.82 0.31
CA LEU A 118 -24.00 -8.39 0.35
C LEU A 118 -24.81 -8.89 -0.86
N SER A 119 -24.28 -8.69 -2.08
CA SER A 119 -24.93 -9.12 -3.31
C SER A 119 -23.95 -9.19 -4.47
N LEU A 120 -23.72 -10.41 -4.98
CA LEU A 120 -22.88 -10.65 -6.15
C LEU A 120 -23.40 -9.93 -7.40
N GLU A 121 -24.73 -9.91 -7.61
CA GLU A 121 -25.36 -9.23 -8.75
C GLU A 121 -25.19 -7.71 -8.72
N CYS A 122 -25.11 -7.11 -7.52
CA CYS A 122 -24.84 -5.68 -7.38
C CYS A 122 -23.38 -5.34 -7.70
N PHE A 123 -22.45 -6.23 -7.40
CA PHE A 123 -21.03 -6.06 -7.71
C PHE A 123 -20.75 -6.26 -9.20
N PHE A 124 -21.24 -7.37 -9.76
CA PHE A 124 -21.07 -7.69 -11.17
C PHE A 124 -22.36 -8.33 -11.72
N PRO A 125 -23.11 -7.61 -12.57
CA PRO A 125 -24.37 -8.13 -13.08
C PRO A 125 -24.15 -9.31 -14.02
N ASN A 126 -25.02 -10.32 -13.93
CA ASN A 126 -24.97 -11.51 -14.79
C ASN A 126 -23.64 -12.28 -14.72
N ILE A 127 -23.01 -12.33 -13.55
CA ILE A 127 -21.75 -13.04 -13.35
C ILE A 127 -21.87 -14.54 -13.71
N ASP A 128 -23.07 -15.10 -13.55
CA ASP A 128 -23.41 -16.49 -13.87
C ASP A 128 -23.29 -16.82 -15.37
N LEU A 129 -23.40 -15.81 -16.24
CA LEU A 129 -23.30 -16.01 -17.70
C LEU A 129 -21.87 -16.21 -18.18
N ILE A 130 -20.85 -15.96 -17.34
CA ILE A 130 -19.45 -16.17 -17.69
C ILE A 130 -19.19 -17.68 -17.80
N PRO A 131 -18.82 -18.20 -18.98
CA PRO A 131 -18.54 -19.62 -19.15
C PRO A 131 -17.35 -20.06 -18.30
N ASN A 132 -17.33 -21.32 -17.88
CA ASN A 132 -16.17 -21.88 -17.19
C ASN A 132 -14.95 -21.91 -18.12
N ASN A 133 -13.75 -21.69 -17.57
CA ASN A 133 -12.49 -21.64 -18.31
C ASN A 133 -12.50 -20.59 -19.44
N SER A 134 -13.00 -19.39 -19.14
CA SER A 134 -13.06 -18.28 -20.08
C SER A 134 -12.37 -17.03 -19.52
N ILE A 135 -12.00 -16.14 -20.44
CA ILE A 135 -11.39 -14.85 -20.15
C ILE A 135 -12.27 -13.79 -20.79
N VAL A 136 -12.62 -12.76 -20.01
CA VAL A 136 -13.51 -11.67 -20.42
C VAL A 136 -12.87 -10.35 -20.06
N LEU A 137 -13.08 -9.33 -20.91
CA LEU A 137 -12.54 -8.00 -20.74
C LEU A 137 -13.65 -6.97 -20.55
N PHE A 138 -13.51 -6.07 -19.57
CA PHE A 138 -14.50 -5.04 -19.23
C PHE A 138 -13.80 -3.77 -18.75
N GLU A 139 -14.58 -2.70 -18.60
CA GLU A 139 -14.12 -1.43 -18.07
C GLU A 139 -14.76 -1.17 -16.71
N THR A 140 -14.04 -0.47 -15.83
CA THR A 140 -14.62 -0.04 -14.56
C THR A 140 -15.70 1.02 -14.79
N ASN A 141 -16.81 0.88 -14.07
CA ASN A 141 -17.82 1.93 -13.99
C ASN A 141 -17.49 2.86 -12.82
N ASN A 142 -16.65 3.85 -13.05
CA ASN A 142 -16.25 4.80 -12.00
C ASN A 142 -17.44 5.60 -11.45
N ARG A 143 -18.49 5.84 -12.25
CA ARG A 143 -19.71 6.51 -11.77
C ARG A 143 -20.39 5.70 -10.68
N PHE A 144 -20.50 4.39 -10.88
CA PHE A 144 -21.05 3.48 -9.89
C PHE A 144 -20.19 3.45 -8.63
N ILE A 145 -18.87 3.26 -8.76
CA ILE A 145 -17.93 3.21 -7.63
C ILE A 145 -18.01 4.50 -6.80
N GLU A 146 -17.99 5.67 -7.45
CA GLU A 146 -18.10 6.95 -6.76
C GLU A 146 -19.46 7.13 -6.08
N SER A 147 -20.56 6.73 -6.73
CA SER A 147 -21.90 6.83 -6.14
C SER A 147 -22.06 5.96 -4.89
N PHE A 148 -21.53 4.73 -4.95
CA PHE A 148 -21.53 3.79 -3.83
C PHE A 148 -20.71 4.34 -2.67
N MET A 149 -19.50 4.82 -2.96
CA MET A 149 -18.63 5.40 -1.95
C MET A 149 -19.18 6.68 -1.32
N ALA A 150 -19.84 7.53 -2.10
CA ALA A 150 -20.49 8.73 -1.60
C ALA A 150 -21.62 8.37 -0.61
N GLY A 151 -22.47 7.40 -0.95
CA GLY A 151 -23.53 6.92 -0.08
C GLY A 151 -22.99 6.30 1.21
N LEU A 152 -21.94 5.49 1.09
CA LEU A 152 -21.33 4.81 2.24
C LEU A 152 -20.69 5.81 3.22
N ASN A 153 -19.93 6.79 2.71
CA ASN A 153 -19.37 7.85 3.56
C ASN A 153 -20.46 8.73 4.18
N TYR A 154 -21.55 8.99 3.47
CA TYR A 154 -22.69 9.75 3.99
C TYR A 154 -23.36 9.05 5.17
N GLU A 155 -23.64 7.76 5.06
CA GLU A 155 -24.24 6.99 6.17
C GLU A 155 -23.27 6.84 7.35
N MET A 156 -21.97 6.64 7.09
CA MET A 156 -20.97 6.61 8.16
C MET A 156 -20.88 7.96 8.90
N ALA A 157 -20.95 9.08 8.19
CA ALA A 157 -20.97 10.41 8.81
C ALA A 157 -22.17 10.60 9.74
N ARG A 158 -23.34 10.07 9.33
CA ARG A 158 -24.57 10.11 10.12
C ARG A 158 -24.49 9.20 11.33
N GLU A 159 -23.92 8.01 11.18
CA GLU A 159 -23.74 7.08 12.30
C GLU A 159 -22.76 7.64 13.34
N LEU A 160 -21.64 8.22 12.92
CA LEU A 160 -20.70 8.87 13.84
C LEU A 160 -21.35 10.04 14.58
N LEU A 161 -22.13 10.87 13.88
CA LEU A 161 -22.89 11.93 14.54
C LEU A 161 -23.88 11.37 15.56
N TRP A 162 -24.60 10.29 15.21
CA TRP A 162 -25.56 9.64 16.11
C TRP A 162 -24.89 9.03 17.35
N ARG A 163 -23.66 8.55 17.22
CA ARG A 163 -22.83 8.07 18.33
C ARG A 163 -22.13 9.17 19.12
N GLU A 164 -22.49 10.44 18.90
CA GLU A 164 -21.89 11.62 19.53
C GLU A 164 -20.36 11.74 19.29
N TYR A 165 -19.85 11.10 18.23
CA TYR A 165 -18.45 11.25 17.84
C TYR A 165 -18.22 12.69 17.35
N PRO A 166 -17.16 13.39 17.81
CA PRO A 166 -16.83 14.72 17.31
C PRO A 166 -16.57 14.68 15.79
N THR A 167 -17.49 15.18 14.98
CA THR A 167 -17.36 15.20 13.53
C THR A 167 -17.96 16.47 12.94
N ASP A 168 -17.34 16.97 11.88
CA ASP A 168 -17.88 18.03 11.02
C ASP A 168 -18.66 17.46 9.80
N GLN A 169 -18.84 16.13 9.75
CA GLN A 169 -19.47 15.37 8.66
C GLN A 169 -18.84 15.56 7.27
N ARG A 170 -17.63 16.14 7.18
CA ARG A 170 -16.91 16.37 5.92
C ARG A 170 -15.79 15.35 5.69
N GLY A 171 -15.65 14.38 6.59
CA GLY A 171 -14.67 13.31 6.51
C GLY A 171 -14.88 12.37 5.32
N SER A 172 -13.81 11.76 4.86
CA SER A 172 -13.82 10.71 3.83
C SER A 172 -13.31 9.42 4.44
N TYR A 173 -14.18 8.76 5.21
CA TYR A 173 -13.87 7.58 6.01
C TYR A 173 -13.44 6.38 5.14
N PHE A 174 -14.10 6.16 4.01
CA PHE A 174 -13.84 5.05 3.11
C PHE A 174 -13.41 5.58 1.75
N ARG A 175 -12.20 5.22 1.31
CA ARG A 175 -11.63 5.70 0.05
C ARG A 175 -11.07 4.59 -0.85
N LEU A 176 -11.07 3.34 -0.37
CA LEU A 176 -10.57 2.17 -1.06
C LEU A 176 -11.73 1.26 -1.47
N PHE A 177 -12.00 1.18 -2.77
CA PHE A 177 -13.00 0.25 -3.31
C PHE A 177 -12.37 -1.08 -3.62
N TRP A 178 -11.27 -1.07 -4.39
CA TRP A 178 -10.61 -2.29 -4.85
C TRP A 178 -9.52 -2.76 -3.89
N ASN A 179 -9.18 -4.05 -3.94
CA ASN A 179 -8.00 -4.52 -3.22
C ASN A 179 -6.72 -4.06 -3.92
N LYS A 180 -5.96 -3.20 -3.25
CA LYS A 180 -4.65 -2.71 -3.72
C LYS A 180 -3.47 -3.28 -2.91
N ASN A 181 -3.74 -4.13 -1.91
CA ASN A 181 -2.72 -4.67 -1.01
C ASN A 181 -1.72 -5.63 -1.69
N THR A 182 -1.99 -6.04 -2.93
CA THR A 182 -1.13 -6.93 -3.72
C THR A 182 -0.10 -6.20 -4.58
N ILE A 183 0.01 -4.87 -4.46
CA ILE A 183 0.81 -4.03 -5.36
C ILE A 183 2.02 -3.47 -4.61
N PRO A 184 3.22 -3.42 -5.22
CA PRO A 184 4.36 -2.73 -4.65
C PRO A 184 4.04 -1.25 -4.41
N ALA A 185 4.32 -0.75 -3.20
CA ALA A 185 3.94 0.57 -2.67
C ALA A 185 4.50 1.81 -3.43
N THR A 186 5.10 1.64 -4.60
CA THR A 186 5.87 2.67 -5.31
C THR A 186 5.02 3.61 -6.18
N ALA A 187 3.72 3.37 -6.32
CA ALA A 187 2.82 4.22 -7.11
C ALA A 187 1.64 4.72 -6.25
N THR A 188 1.65 5.98 -5.81
CA THR A 188 0.42 6.68 -5.39
C THR A 188 -0.45 6.95 -6.62
N PRO A 189 -1.78 6.82 -6.52
CA PRO A 189 -2.58 7.05 -5.32
C PRO A 189 -3.10 5.75 -4.67
N ALA A 190 -2.87 5.63 -3.36
CA ALA A 190 -3.32 4.50 -2.54
C ALA A 190 -4.86 4.33 -2.48
N TYR A 191 -5.63 5.29 -2.99
CA TYR A 191 -7.10 5.33 -2.90
C TYR A 191 -7.76 5.33 -4.27
N ASP A 192 -9.00 4.86 -4.35
CA ASP A 192 -9.80 4.87 -5.58
C ASP A 192 -10.55 6.18 -5.80
N ILE A 193 -10.78 6.94 -4.72
CA ILE A 193 -11.43 8.24 -4.78
C ILE A 193 -10.61 9.34 -4.10
N LYS A 194 -10.77 10.57 -4.61
CA LYS A 194 -10.37 11.78 -3.90
C LYS A 194 -11.23 11.97 -2.66
N GLU A 195 -10.75 12.80 -1.74
CA GLU A 195 -11.56 13.23 -0.59
C GLU A 195 -12.86 13.90 -1.06
N ILE A 196 -13.99 13.48 -0.50
CA ILE A 196 -15.34 13.87 -0.90
C ILE A 196 -15.56 15.38 -0.72
N ASN A 197 -14.96 15.98 0.31
CA ASN A 197 -14.95 17.43 0.54
C ASN A 197 -14.43 18.27 -0.64
N ASN A 198 -13.64 17.65 -1.53
CA ASN A 198 -12.95 18.27 -2.65
C ASN A 198 -13.58 17.90 -4.00
N TRP A 199 -14.67 17.11 -3.99
CA TRP A 199 -15.39 16.76 -5.21
C TRP A 199 -16.07 18.01 -5.78
N ASN A 200 -15.65 18.41 -6.98
CA ASN A 200 -16.23 19.52 -7.73
C ASN A 200 -16.69 19.10 -9.13
N SER A 201 -16.60 17.80 -9.44
CA SER A 201 -16.88 17.24 -10.76
C SER A 201 -18.06 16.27 -10.70
N GLN A 202 -18.65 16.01 -11.86
CA GLN A 202 -19.70 14.98 -11.98
C GLN A 202 -19.16 13.61 -11.55
N LEU A 203 -20.07 12.74 -11.09
CA LEU A 203 -19.73 11.35 -10.76
C LEU A 203 -19.03 10.67 -11.96
N GLY A 204 -17.99 9.88 -11.64
CA GLY A 204 -17.05 9.23 -12.55
C GLY A 204 -15.75 9.99 -12.81
N ASN A 205 -15.62 11.23 -12.31
CA ASN A 205 -14.43 12.07 -12.53
C ASN A 205 -13.72 12.48 -11.23
N ASN A 206 -14.12 11.92 -10.09
CA ASN A 206 -13.54 12.20 -8.78
C ASN A 206 -12.52 11.15 -8.32
N ALA A 207 -12.18 10.18 -9.19
CA ALA A 207 -10.97 9.38 -9.05
C ALA A 207 -9.70 10.26 -9.03
N PRO A 208 -8.59 9.80 -8.42
CA PRO A 208 -7.30 10.49 -8.46
C PRO A 208 -6.86 10.87 -9.88
N VAL A 209 -7.02 9.94 -10.83
CA VAL A 209 -6.88 10.19 -12.26
C VAL A 209 -8.29 10.37 -12.86
N PRO A 210 -8.69 11.59 -13.24
CA PRO A 210 -10.05 11.86 -13.75
C PRO A 210 -10.31 11.15 -15.08
N GLY A 211 -11.54 10.65 -15.26
CA GLY A 211 -12.03 10.19 -16.57
C GLY A 211 -11.42 8.88 -17.09
N GLN A 212 -10.60 8.20 -16.28
CA GLN A 212 -9.95 6.95 -16.68
C GLN A 212 -10.77 5.75 -16.19
N ASN A 213 -11.52 5.13 -17.10
CA ASN A 213 -12.11 3.82 -16.84
C ASN A 213 -11.01 2.77 -17.02
N ASN A 214 -10.66 2.10 -15.94
CA ASN A 214 -9.60 1.11 -15.94
C ASN A 214 -10.11 -0.16 -16.62
N LEU A 215 -9.27 -0.74 -17.44
CA LEU A 215 -9.53 -2.02 -18.07
C LEU A 215 -9.36 -3.13 -17.04
N VAL A 216 -10.31 -4.06 -17.01
CA VAL A 216 -10.29 -5.17 -16.06
C VAL A 216 -10.45 -6.49 -16.80
N LEU A 217 -9.50 -7.38 -16.55
CA LEU A 217 -9.49 -8.75 -17.05
C LEU A 217 -10.16 -9.66 -16.01
N SER A 218 -11.21 -10.37 -16.41
CA SER A 218 -11.80 -11.46 -15.64
C SER A 218 -11.31 -12.78 -16.20
N ILE A 219 -10.85 -13.64 -15.30
CA ILE A 219 -10.49 -15.02 -15.61
C ILE A 219 -11.36 -15.90 -14.71
N LYS A 220 -12.21 -16.69 -15.33
CA LYS A 220 -12.97 -17.75 -14.66
C LYS A 220 -12.40 -19.09 -15.10
N GLY A 221 -11.83 -19.86 -14.18
CA GLY A 221 -11.36 -21.20 -14.52
C GLY A 221 -10.48 -21.87 -13.48
N ASP A 222 -10.28 -23.17 -13.68
CA ASP A 222 -9.54 -24.02 -12.76
C ASP A 222 -8.03 -23.71 -12.72
N LEU A 223 -7.53 -22.99 -13.73
CA LEU A 223 -6.11 -22.63 -13.84
C LEU A 223 -5.64 -21.88 -12.60
N LEU A 224 -6.34 -20.80 -12.21
CA LEU A 224 -5.95 -19.96 -11.07
C LEU A 224 -6.26 -20.62 -9.73
N LYS A 225 -7.17 -21.58 -9.71
CA LYS A 225 -7.40 -22.44 -8.55
C LYS A 225 -6.24 -23.40 -8.32
N LYS A 226 -5.69 -23.98 -9.39
CA LYS A 226 -4.55 -24.91 -9.33
C LYS A 226 -3.21 -24.18 -9.17
N TYR A 227 -3.07 -23.01 -9.79
CA TYR A 227 -1.85 -22.19 -9.79
C TYR A 227 -2.15 -20.77 -9.30
N PRO A 228 -2.35 -20.57 -7.98
CA PRO A 228 -2.69 -19.26 -7.42
C PRO A 228 -1.54 -18.23 -7.53
N ASN A 229 -0.30 -18.69 -7.71
CA ASN A 229 0.89 -17.84 -7.84
C ASN A 229 1.17 -17.39 -9.29
N THR A 230 0.22 -17.58 -10.21
CA THR A 230 0.38 -17.19 -11.61
C THR A 230 0.56 -15.68 -11.73
N VAL A 231 1.57 -15.26 -12.48
CA VAL A 231 1.85 -13.85 -12.75
C VAL A 231 1.04 -13.44 -13.97
N ILE A 232 0.21 -12.42 -13.82
CA ILE A 232 -0.62 -11.90 -14.90
C ILE A 232 -0.27 -10.43 -15.09
N TYR A 233 0.06 -10.07 -16.31
CA TYR A 233 0.45 -8.71 -16.67
C TYR A 233 0.15 -8.44 -18.14
N LEU A 234 0.24 -7.18 -18.50
CA LEU A 234 -0.02 -6.69 -19.84
C LEU A 234 1.32 -6.23 -20.44
N ALA A 235 1.64 -6.61 -21.66
CA ALA A 235 2.92 -6.22 -22.28
C ALA A 235 2.79 -5.99 -23.78
N GLN A 236 3.71 -5.22 -24.34
CA GLN A 236 3.80 -5.02 -25.78
C GLN A 236 4.78 -6.02 -26.37
N GLN A 237 4.43 -6.53 -27.55
CA GLN A 237 5.34 -7.36 -28.30
C GLN A 237 6.49 -6.53 -28.86
N LYS A 238 7.73 -7.01 -28.66
CA LYS A 238 8.94 -6.46 -29.27
C LYS A 238 9.29 -7.21 -30.56
N ASP A 239 9.42 -8.54 -30.44
CA ASP A 239 9.70 -9.50 -31.52
C ASP A 239 8.76 -10.72 -31.38
N ASN A 240 8.83 -11.70 -32.28
CA ASN A 240 7.98 -12.91 -32.24
C ASN A 240 7.94 -13.66 -30.88
N HIS A 241 8.97 -13.50 -30.04
CA HIS A 241 9.10 -14.25 -28.78
C HIS A 241 9.46 -13.37 -27.57
N THR A 242 9.50 -12.04 -27.71
CA THR A 242 9.96 -11.14 -26.66
C THR A 242 8.92 -10.05 -26.40
N PHE A 243 8.71 -9.77 -25.12
CA PHE A 243 7.80 -8.72 -24.66
C PHE A 243 8.61 -7.60 -23.99
N HIS A 244 8.08 -6.38 -24.06
CA HIS A 244 8.63 -5.23 -23.38
C HIS A 244 7.48 -4.39 -22.79
N ASN A 245 7.82 -3.43 -21.93
CA ASN A 245 6.84 -2.53 -21.31
C ASN A 245 5.76 -3.29 -20.53
N GLU A 246 6.21 -4.02 -19.50
CA GLU A 246 5.35 -4.82 -18.63
C GLU A 246 4.55 -3.93 -17.69
N LEU A 247 3.23 -4.05 -17.76
CA LEU A 247 2.26 -3.36 -16.92
C LEU A 247 1.55 -4.38 -16.03
N TYR A 248 1.81 -4.27 -14.73
CA TYR A 248 1.18 -5.12 -13.71
C TYR A 248 -0.20 -4.56 -13.32
N PRO A 249 -1.10 -5.40 -12.82
CA PRO A 249 -2.41 -4.95 -12.38
C PRO A 249 -2.31 -3.97 -11.20
N ILE A 250 -3.10 -2.90 -11.27
CA ILE A 250 -3.21 -1.83 -10.27
C ILE A 250 -4.28 -2.07 -9.22
N PHE A 251 -5.05 -3.16 -9.34
CA PHE A 251 -5.91 -3.69 -8.31
C PHE A 251 -6.39 -5.10 -8.68
N GLY A 252 -6.88 -5.83 -7.68
CA GLY A 252 -7.51 -7.12 -7.87
C GLY A 252 -8.83 -7.26 -7.12
N ALA A 253 -9.67 -8.18 -7.59
CA ALA A 253 -10.82 -8.66 -6.86
C ALA A 253 -10.98 -10.17 -7.07
N LYS A 254 -11.41 -10.87 -6.01
CA LYS A 254 -11.72 -12.30 -6.07
C LYS A 254 -13.17 -12.52 -5.70
N VAL A 255 -13.88 -13.26 -6.54
CA VAL A 255 -15.22 -13.78 -6.26
C VAL A 255 -15.12 -15.29 -6.22
N GLU A 256 -15.47 -15.86 -5.07
CA GLU A 256 -15.47 -17.32 -4.90
C GLU A 256 -16.56 -17.95 -5.79
N PRO A 257 -16.32 -19.16 -6.33
CA PRO A 257 -15.18 -20.03 -6.06
C PRO A 257 -13.95 -19.83 -6.97
N ASP A 258 -14.10 -19.25 -8.16
CA ASP A 258 -13.08 -19.36 -9.22
C ASP A 258 -12.98 -18.15 -10.17
N ILE A 259 -13.50 -16.98 -9.78
CA ILE A 259 -13.47 -15.78 -10.63
C ILE A 259 -12.47 -14.76 -10.07
N PHE A 260 -11.51 -14.40 -10.91
CA PHE A 260 -10.46 -13.43 -10.58
C PHE A 260 -10.55 -12.23 -11.51
N PHE A 261 -10.52 -11.04 -10.92
CA PHE A 261 -10.57 -9.76 -11.59
C PHE A 261 -9.24 -9.03 -11.39
N MET A 262 -8.65 -8.52 -12.48
CA MET A 262 -7.38 -7.80 -12.47
C MET A 262 -7.50 -6.51 -13.26
N GLY A 263 -7.35 -5.37 -12.60
CA GLY A 263 -7.46 -4.05 -13.20
C GLY A 263 -6.12 -3.52 -13.67
N PHE A 264 -6.08 -2.88 -14.84
CA PHE A 264 -4.91 -2.27 -15.45
C PHE A 264 -5.13 -0.77 -15.66
N ASP A 265 -4.05 -0.01 -15.57
CA ASP A 265 -4.02 1.45 -15.80
C ASP A 265 -4.07 1.78 -17.31
N LYS A 266 -5.07 1.22 -17.99
CA LYS A 266 -5.29 1.34 -19.43
C LYS A 266 -6.78 1.43 -19.73
N THR A 267 -7.12 2.12 -20.80
CA THR A 267 -8.49 2.22 -21.31
C THR A 267 -8.66 1.34 -22.55
N LYS A 268 -9.90 1.01 -22.92
CA LYS A 268 -10.17 0.24 -24.15
C LYS A 268 -9.61 0.91 -25.41
N ASP A 269 -9.75 2.23 -25.51
CA ASP A 269 -9.31 3.00 -26.68
C ASP A 269 -7.79 2.98 -26.83
N GLU A 270 -7.05 3.01 -25.72
CA GLU A 270 -5.59 2.89 -25.73
C GLU A 270 -5.09 1.52 -26.20
N ILE A 271 -5.86 0.46 -25.96
CA ILE A 271 -5.52 -0.88 -26.45
C ILE A 271 -5.86 -1.02 -27.94
N LYS A 272 -7.06 -0.57 -28.35
CA LYS A 272 -7.52 -0.70 -29.75
C LYS A 272 -6.71 0.15 -30.73
N GLY A 273 -6.23 1.32 -30.30
CA GLY A 273 -5.48 2.27 -31.14
C GLY A 273 -3.97 2.04 -31.21
N ALA A 274 -3.42 1.07 -30.47
CA ALA A 274 -1.98 0.88 -30.40
C ALA A 274 -1.44 0.16 -31.65
N SER A 275 -0.47 0.77 -32.33
CA SER A 275 0.27 0.17 -33.46
C SER A 275 1.16 -1.00 -33.06
N LYS A 276 1.42 -1.16 -31.75
CA LYS A 276 2.06 -2.34 -31.15
C LYS A 276 0.98 -3.10 -30.38
N GLU A 277 0.67 -4.30 -30.84
CA GLU A 277 -0.36 -5.14 -30.25
C GLU A 277 -0.03 -5.45 -28.79
N TRP A 278 -0.97 -5.13 -27.91
CA TRP A 278 -0.89 -5.46 -26.48
C TRP A 278 -1.31 -6.91 -26.27
N PHE A 279 -0.59 -7.61 -25.40
CA PHE A 279 -0.87 -8.99 -25.01
C PHE A 279 -1.12 -9.08 -23.52
N PHE A 280 -2.14 -9.84 -23.15
CA PHE A 280 -2.30 -10.35 -21.79
C PHE A 280 -1.42 -11.57 -21.63
N ILE A 281 -0.46 -11.48 -20.72
CA ILE A 281 0.47 -12.55 -20.43
C ILE A 281 0.05 -13.23 -19.14
N ILE A 282 -0.13 -14.53 -19.23
CA ILE A 282 -0.37 -15.43 -18.10
C ILE A 282 0.87 -16.30 -18.00
N GLN A 283 1.65 -16.08 -16.95
CA GLN A 283 2.97 -16.69 -16.78
C GLN A 283 3.05 -17.44 -15.46
N GLU A 284 3.60 -18.65 -15.50
CA GLU A 284 4.00 -19.36 -14.30
C GLU A 284 5.16 -18.66 -13.60
N ARG A 285 5.11 -18.57 -12.27
CA ARG A 285 6.13 -17.87 -11.48
C ARG A 285 7.51 -18.50 -11.74
N PRO A 286 8.51 -17.74 -12.25
CA PRO A 286 9.83 -18.29 -12.57
C PRO A 286 10.58 -18.94 -11.39
N GLY A 287 10.19 -18.62 -10.16
CA GLY A 287 10.79 -19.17 -8.94
C GLY A 287 10.39 -20.60 -8.61
N GLU A 288 9.41 -21.18 -9.28
CA GLU A 288 8.98 -22.57 -9.07
C GLU A 288 9.69 -23.51 -10.07
N VAL A 289 10.99 -23.71 -9.88
CA VAL A 289 11.79 -24.57 -10.76
C VAL A 289 11.29 -26.01 -10.71
N ARG A 290 10.98 -26.57 -11.88
CA ARG A 290 10.59 -27.97 -12.03
C ARG A 290 11.56 -28.70 -12.94
N PHE A 291 11.74 -29.98 -12.64
CA PHE A 291 12.50 -30.90 -13.47
C PHE A 291 11.60 -32.04 -13.93
N GLY A 292 11.65 -32.33 -15.23
CA GLY A 292 10.87 -33.41 -15.82
C GLY A 292 10.72 -33.22 -17.32
N LEU A 293 10.20 -34.25 -17.98
CA LEU A 293 9.87 -34.22 -19.41
C LEU A 293 8.36 -34.19 -19.61
N ASP A 294 7.95 -33.82 -20.82
CA ASP A 294 6.54 -33.85 -21.20
C ASP A 294 5.99 -35.30 -21.13
N VAL A 295 4.72 -35.44 -20.71
CA VAL A 295 4.02 -36.73 -20.68
C VAL A 295 3.18 -36.89 -21.95
N GLY A 296 3.32 -38.01 -22.66
CA GLY A 296 2.35 -38.44 -23.67
C GLY A 296 2.33 -37.66 -25.00
N LYS A 297 3.43 -37.01 -25.39
CA LYS A 297 3.58 -36.50 -26.75
C LYS A 297 3.96 -37.66 -27.66
N ASN A 298 2.98 -38.24 -28.37
CA ASN A 298 3.22 -39.26 -29.40
C ASN A 298 3.90 -38.65 -30.65
N ILE A 299 5.06 -38.03 -30.47
CA ILE A 299 5.91 -37.53 -31.55
C ILE A 299 6.83 -38.69 -31.96
N LYS A 300 6.27 -39.79 -32.45
CA LYS A 300 7.07 -40.89 -33.01
C LYS A 300 7.78 -40.51 -34.32
N ASN A 301 7.38 -39.38 -34.94
CA ASN A 301 7.78 -39.01 -36.30
C ASN A 301 8.70 -37.78 -36.45
N ILE A 302 9.14 -37.13 -35.36
CA ILE A 302 10.14 -36.03 -35.46
C ILE A 302 11.48 -36.53 -34.92
N ARG A 303 12.10 -37.47 -35.64
CA ARG A 303 13.45 -37.99 -35.33
C ARG A 303 14.59 -37.07 -35.79
N ILE A 304 14.27 -35.87 -36.29
CA ILE A 304 15.22 -35.09 -37.09
C ILE A 304 15.76 -33.85 -36.35
N ASN A 305 15.10 -33.35 -35.28
CA ASN A 305 15.64 -32.26 -34.45
C ASN A 305 14.95 -32.24 -33.07
N LEU A 306 15.37 -33.12 -32.15
CA LEU A 306 14.93 -33.08 -30.75
C LEU A 306 15.68 -31.96 -30.02
N SER A 307 15.01 -30.84 -29.79
CA SER A 307 15.43 -29.82 -28.83
C SER A 307 15.06 -30.26 -27.41
N PRO A 308 15.82 -29.88 -26.35
CA PRO A 308 15.42 -30.14 -24.97
C PRO A 308 13.96 -29.75 -24.66
N ASP A 309 13.47 -28.67 -25.28
CA ASP A 309 12.10 -28.16 -25.11
C ASP A 309 11.01 -29.05 -25.75
N THR A 310 11.40 -30.01 -26.58
CA THR A 310 10.47 -30.92 -27.29
C THR A 310 10.53 -32.35 -26.77
N LEU A 311 11.33 -32.58 -25.73
CA LEU A 311 11.62 -33.90 -25.20
C LEU A 311 10.47 -34.40 -24.30
N SER A 312 10.05 -35.64 -24.52
CA SER A 312 9.02 -36.30 -23.70
C SER A 312 9.55 -37.59 -23.08
N TRP A 313 8.86 -38.10 -22.05
CA TRP A 313 9.19 -39.38 -21.42
C TRP A 313 9.16 -40.56 -22.40
N ASP A 314 8.39 -40.47 -23.48
CA ASP A 314 8.32 -41.51 -24.52
C ASP A 314 9.60 -41.59 -25.37
N ASN A 315 10.45 -40.56 -25.34
CA ASN A 315 11.70 -40.50 -26.09
C ASN A 315 12.91 -41.02 -25.30
N VAL A 316 12.71 -41.38 -24.02
CA VAL A 316 13.78 -41.78 -23.10
C VAL A 316 13.57 -43.23 -22.71
N SER A 317 14.60 -44.06 -22.88
CA SER A 317 14.60 -45.42 -22.37
C SER A 317 14.64 -45.37 -20.84
N THR A 318 13.63 -45.98 -20.22
CA THR A 318 13.53 -46.12 -18.77
C THR A 318 13.60 -47.61 -18.42
N ASP A 319 14.62 -47.99 -17.65
CA ASP A 319 14.75 -49.36 -17.13
C ASP A 319 14.16 -49.40 -15.72
N ASN A 320 12.86 -49.72 -15.62
CA ASN A 320 12.04 -49.91 -14.42
C ASN A 320 11.98 -48.77 -13.37
N THR A 321 13.03 -47.98 -13.17
CA THR A 321 13.18 -46.93 -12.14
C THR A 321 14.23 -45.84 -12.46
N TYR A 322 15.13 -46.05 -13.42
CA TYR A 322 16.18 -45.09 -13.75
C TYR A 322 16.21 -44.77 -15.25
N ILE A 323 16.82 -43.63 -15.56
CA ILE A 323 16.97 -43.12 -16.93
C ILE A 323 18.28 -43.64 -17.51
N GLY A 324 18.20 -44.25 -18.69
CA GLY A 324 19.37 -44.67 -19.47
C GLY A 324 20.19 -43.47 -19.93
N ILE A 325 21.48 -43.48 -19.64
CA ILE A 325 22.41 -42.38 -19.92
C ILE A 325 23.12 -42.59 -21.28
N SER A 326 22.98 -43.76 -21.90
CA SER A 326 23.67 -44.11 -23.14
C SER A 326 22.99 -43.45 -24.35
N ALA A 327 23.77 -43.09 -25.37
CA ALA A 327 23.25 -42.43 -26.58
C ALA A 327 22.21 -43.26 -27.36
N SER A 328 22.21 -44.59 -27.19
CA SER A 328 21.20 -45.52 -27.71
C SER A 328 19.82 -45.35 -27.06
N ASP A 329 19.81 -44.83 -25.83
CA ASP A 329 18.63 -44.78 -24.96
C ASP A 329 17.80 -43.51 -25.16
N SER A 330 18.35 -42.56 -25.93
CA SER A 330 17.87 -41.17 -25.99
C SER A 330 17.66 -40.68 -27.44
N GLY A 331 17.60 -41.57 -28.43
CA GLY A 331 17.19 -41.26 -29.80
C GLY A 331 17.85 -40.01 -30.43
N ASN A 332 19.19 -39.98 -30.54
CA ASN A 332 20.02 -38.88 -31.08
C ASN A 332 20.19 -37.60 -30.21
N LEU A 333 19.84 -37.62 -28.92
CA LEU A 333 20.06 -36.48 -28.00
C LEU A 333 21.52 -36.24 -27.57
N ALA A 334 22.47 -37.08 -28.00
CA ALA A 334 23.88 -36.96 -27.62
C ALA A 334 24.52 -35.61 -28.01
N THR A 335 23.97 -34.91 -29.01
CA THR A 335 24.43 -33.58 -29.45
C THR A 335 24.15 -32.47 -28.42
N ASN A 336 23.23 -32.68 -27.47
CA ASN A 336 22.87 -31.71 -26.43
C ASN A 336 23.55 -31.98 -25.08
N GLY A 337 24.54 -32.88 -25.03
CA GLY A 337 25.26 -33.20 -23.79
C GLY A 337 24.53 -34.21 -22.89
N TRP A 338 23.61 -35.01 -23.45
CA TRP A 338 22.99 -36.13 -22.73
C TRP A 338 24.08 -37.07 -22.18
N GLY A 339 24.05 -37.29 -20.86
CA GLY A 339 25.01 -38.16 -20.19
C GLY A 339 26.43 -37.63 -20.04
N LYS A 340 26.68 -36.36 -20.38
CA LYS A 340 28.00 -35.73 -20.26
C LYS A 340 28.34 -35.36 -18.80
N ASP A 341 27.52 -34.50 -18.20
CA ASP A 341 27.67 -34.04 -16.81
C ASP A 341 26.30 -33.89 -16.14
N SER A 342 26.27 -33.87 -14.80
CA SER A 342 25.04 -33.64 -14.03
C SER A 342 24.37 -32.29 -14.34
N ALA A 343 25.17 -31.25 -14.62
CA ALA A 343 24.67 -29.93 -15.00
C ALA A 343 23.93 -29.96 -16.37
N HIS A 344 24.45 -30.71 -17.34
CA HIS A 344 23.80 -30.87 -18.65
C HIS A 344 22.49 -31.66 -18.52
N MET A 345 22.48 -32.71 -17.69
CA MET A 345 21.25 -33.45 -17.42
C MET A 345 20.21 -32.55 -16.74
N ALA A 346 20.61 -31.76 -15.73
CA ALA A 346 19.72 -30.81 -15.08
C ALA A 346 19.14 -29.78 -16.06
N SER A 347 19.95 -29.24 -16.97
CA SER A 347 19.45 -28.27 -17.96
C SER A 347 18.50 -28.89 -18.99
N ILE A 348 18.65 -30.18 -19.31
CA ILE A 348 17.74 -30.91 -20.21
C ILE A 348 16.41 -31.18 -19.53
N PHE A 349 16.41 -31.56 -18.25
CA PHE A 349 15.18 -31.78 -17.48
C PHE A 349 14.53 -30.49 -17.00
N TYR A 350 15.23 -29.35 -17.07
CA TYR A 350 14.69 -28.08 -16.61
C TYR A 350 13.45 -27.69 -17.42
N GLN A 351 12.29 -27.66 -16.75
CA GLN A 351 11.05 -27.22 -17.36
C GLN A 351 11.00 -25.71 -17.35
N LYS A 352 11.01 -25.11 -18.54
CA LYS A 352 10.83 -23.67 -18.69
C LYS A 352 9.43 -23.29 -18.21
N PRO A 353 9.30 -22.17 -17.45
CA PRO A 353 8.00 -21.67 -17.03
C PRO A 353 7.07 -21.49 -18.22
N VAL A 354 5.81 -21.92 -18.07
CA VAL A 354 4.81 -21.73 -19.11
C VAL A 354 4.44 -20.26 -19.20
N LEU A 355 4.42 -19.74 -20.43
CA LEU A 355 3.95 -18.39 -20.76
C LEU A 355 2.91 -18.51 -21.85
N ILE A 356 1.71 -17.97 -21.58
CA ILE A 356 0.64 -17.83 -22.55
C ILE A 356 0.46 -16.34 -22.82
N ALA A 357 0.50 -15.95 -24.10
CA ALA A 357 0.24 -14.59 -24.53
C ALA A 357 -1.05 -14.56 -25.35
N ILE A 358 -2.01 -13.75 -24.90
CA ILE A 358 -3.32 -13.60 -25.54
C ILE A 358 -3.41 -12.18 -26.09
N PRO A 359 -3.61 -11.99 -27.40
CA PRO A 359 -3.72 -10.66 -27.98
C PRO A 359 -4.96 -9.95 -27.43
N ALA A 360 -4.78 -8.75 -26.87
CA ALA A 360 -5.86 -8.00 -26.26
C ALA A 360 -6.96 -7.61 -27.26
N ASN A 361 -6.60 -7.47 -28.54
CA ASN A 361 -7.54 -7.16 -29.62
C ASN A 361 -8.57 -8.28 -29.88
N GLU A 362 -8.23 -9.54 -29.61
CA GLU A 362 -9.18 -10.67 -29.76
C GLU A 362 -10.24 -10.67 -28.65
N LEU A 363 -9.95 -10.06 -27.50
CA LEU A 363 -10.85 -9.99 -26.35
C LEU A 363 -11.76 -8.77 -26.39
N LEU A 364 -11.47 -7.80 -27.26
CA LEU A 364 -12.29 -6.60 -27.42
C LEU A 364 -13.44 -6.86 -28.38
N PRO A 365 -14.68 -6.43 -28.06
CA PRO A 365 -15.76 -6.49 -29.02
C PRO A 365 -15.43 -5.58 -30.23
N ALA A 366 -15.75 -6.09 -31.42
CA ALA A 366 -15.45 -5.47 -32.72
C ALA A 366 -15.86 -4.00 -32.82
#